data_AF-A0A9X2NR63-F1
#
_entry.id   AF-A0A9X2NR63-F1
#
_cell.length_a   1.000
_cell.length_b   1.000
_cell.length_c   1.000
_cell.angle_alpha   90.00
_cell.angle_beta   90.00
_cell.angle_gamma   90.00
#
_symmetry.space_group_name_H-M   'P 1'
#
loop_
_entity.id
_entity.type
_entity.pdbx_description
1 polymer ?
#
loop_
_entity_poly.entity_id
_entity_poly.type
_entity_poly.pdbx_seq_one_letter_code
_entity_poly.pdbx_strand_id
1 'polypeptide(L)'
;MESYIKQDNLTNFYGIKKTDQIREWLHKFESLGLISIDKSDIYGQYGKFNRCSYQLDTEHFVLITNKLYDEPISKELKGFLILLKCKCLNGTNTTLYSQNRLAEELGLAKGTISKYINEAEEKGYVKRNKKGIRLLREDIFLKTSESPLAIIKNVYPEIITDEDLARGYVV
;
A
#
# COMPACT_ATOMS: atom_id res chain seq x y z
N MET A 1 -5.15 11.19 0.85
CA MET A 1 -3.76 11.69 0.99
C MET A 1 -3.35 12.37 -0.30
N GLU A 2 -2.80 13.58 -0.24
CA GLU A 2 -2.38 14.32 -1.44
C GLU A 2 -0.86 14.29 -1.62
N SER A 3 -0.39 14.13 -2.86
CA SER A 3 1.02 14.19 -3.24
C SER A 3 1.24 15.12 -4.44
N TYR A 4 2.36 15.84 -4.41
CA TYR A 4 2.79 16.76 -5.48
C TYR A 4 4.10 16.32 -6.13
N ILE A 5 4.41 15.02 -6.06
CA ILE A 5 5.68 14.48 -6.56
C ILE A 5 5.81 14.66 -8.08
N LYS A 6 6.98 15.12 -8.54
CA LYS A 6 7.25 15.21 -9.98
C LYS A 6 7.43 13.81 -10.59
N GLN A 7 6.93 13.60 -11.80
CA GLN A 7 7.12 12.33 -12.52
C GLN A 7 8.61 12.00 -12.75
N ASP A 8 9.46 13.03 -12.90
CA ASP A 8 10.91 12.83 -13.00
C ASP A 8 11.51 12.30 -11.69
N ASN A 9 11.00 12.71 -10.53
CA ASN A 9 11.45 12.18 -9.24
C ASN A 9 11.08 10.70 -9.10
N LEU A 10 9.87 10.31 -9.56
CA LEU A 10 9.46 8.91 -9.61
C LEU A 10 10.36 8.09 -10.56
N THR A 11 10.63 8.66 -11.73
CA THR A 11 11.49 8.04 -12.76
C THR A 11 12.89 7.78 -12.21
N ASN A 12 13.48 8.78 -11.55
CA ASN A 12 14.79 8.67 -10.89
C ASN A 12 14.79 7.65 -9.74
N PHE A 13 13.76 7.68 -8.88
CA PHE A 13 13.66 6.78 -7.73
C PHE A 13 13.59 5.30 -8.16
N TYR A 14 12.76 4.99 -9.16
CA TYR A 14 12.57 3.63 -9.65
C TYR A 14 13.60 3.19 -10.70
N GLY A 15 14.55 4.06 -11.08
CA GLY A 15 15.54 3.77 -12.11
C GLY A 15 14.94 3.55 -13.50
N ILE A 16 13.78 4.15 -13.77
CA ILE A 16 13.09 4.08 -15.07
C ILE A 16 13.74 5.09 -16.00
N LYS A 17 13.92 4.73 -17.29
CA LYS A 17 14.63 5.61 -18.24
C LYS A 17 13.72 6.60 -18.96
N LYS A 18 12.42 6.32 -19.03
CA LYS A 18 11.45 7.09 -19.81
C LYS A 18 10.34 7.60 -18.90
N THR A 19 10.24 8.92 -18.75
CA THR A 19 9.16 9.55 -17.98
C THR A 19 7.77 9.20 -18.53
N ASP A 20 7.64 8.97 -19.84
CA ASP A 20 6.36 8.58 -20.45
C ASP A 20 5.81 7.25 -19.89
N GLN A 21 6.68 6.32 -19.51
CA GLN A 21 6.28 5.06 -18.89
C GLN A 21 5.65 5.27 -17.51
N ILE A 22 6.20 6.18 -16.71
CA ILE A 22 5.59 6.59 -15.43
C ILE A 22 4.20 7.21 -15.67
N ARG A 23 4.08 8.05 -16.70
CA ARG A 23 2.80 8.69 -17.04
C ARG A 23 1.74 7.67 -17.44
N GLU A 24 2.08 6.70 -18.28
CA GLU A 24 1.18 5.61 -18.67
C GLU A 24 0.70 4.79 -17.47
N TRP A 25 1.61 4.48 -16.54
CA TRP A 25 1.26 3.74 -15.33
C TRP A 25 0.37 4.55 -14.37
N LEU A 26 0.63 5.84 -14.21
CA LEU A 26 -0.22 6.72 -13.41
C LEU A 26 -1.64 6.78 -13.97
N HIS A 27 -1.79 6.96 -15.30
CA HIS A 27 -3.11 6.93 -15.92
C HIS A 27 -3.78 5.56 -15.86
N LYS A 28 -3.01 4.47 -15.87
CA LYS A 28 -3.55 3.13 -15.61
C LYS A 28 -4.03 2.97 -14.16
N PHE A 29 -3.35 3.55 -13.19
CA PHE A 29 -3.81 3.55 -11.79
C PHE A 29 -5.07 4.39 -11.62
N GLU A 30 -5.13 5.54 -12.30
CA GLU A 30 -6.32 6.38 -12.35
C GLU A 30 -7.52 5.65 -12.97
N SER A 31 -7.33 4.94 -14.09
CA SER A 31 -8.42 4.19 -14.73
C SER A 31 -8.91 3.00 -13.91
N LEU A 32 -8.09 2.51 -12.97
CA LEU A 32 -8.46 1.49 -12.00
C LEU A 32 -9.06 2.08 -10.71
N GLY A 33 -9.22 3.40 -10.62
CA GLY A 33 -9.74 4.08 -9.44
C GLY A 33 -8.79 4.07 -8.23
N LEU A 34 -7.51 3.76 -8.43
CA LEU A 34 -6.53 3.67 -7.35
C LEU A 34 -5.99 5.04 -6.92
N ILE A 35 -5.97 6.00 -7.86
CA ILE A 35 -5.55 7.39 -7.63
C ILE A 35 -6.44 8.33 -8.45
N SER A 36 -6.55 9.59 -8.05
CA SER A 36 -7.07 10.66 -8.91
C SER A 36 -5.96 11.63 -9.27
N ILE A 37 -5.90 12.09 -10.52
CA ILE A 37 -4.86 12.99 -11.00
C ILE A 37 -5.46 14.34 -11.36
N ASP A 38 -5.14 15.37 -10.58
CA ASP A 38 -5.54 16.74 -10.86
C ASP A 38 -4.39 17.49 -11.52
N LYS A 39 -4.72 18.26 -12.55
CA LYS A 39 -3.78 19.14 -13.24
C LYS A 39 -4.20 20.58 -13.03
N SER A 40 -3.33 21.36 -12.39
CA SER A 40 -3.55 22.77 -12.16
C SER A 40 -2.40 23.59 -12.71
N ASP A 41 -2.73 24.79 -13.19
CA ASP A 41 -1.74 25.76 -13.60
C ASP A 41 -1.50 26.75 -12.47
N ILE A 42 -0.25 26.87 -12.04
CA ILE A 42 0.16 27.79 -10.99
C ILE A 42 0.94 28.93 -11.63
N TYR A 43 0.52 30.15 -11.32
CA TYR A 43 1.18 31.37 -11.78
C TYR A 43 2.20 31.81 -10.73
N GLY A 44 3.46 31.91 -11.14
CA GLY A 44 4.55 32.43 -10.32
C GLY A 44 5.24 33.62 -10.99
N GLN A 45 6.22 34.20 -10.29
CA GLN A 45 7.01 35.33 -10.80
C GLN A 45 7.75 35.05 -12.12
N TYR A 46 7.94 33.77 -12.47
CA TYR A 46 8.62 33.32 -13.68
C TYR A 46 7.64 32.77 -14.75
N GLY A 47 6.34 33.00 -14.60
CA GLY A 47 5.32 32.59 -15.56
C GLY A 47 4.42 31.44 -15.07
N LYS A 48 3.83 30.73 -16.03
CA LYS A 48 2.83 29.69 -15.82
C LYS A 48 3.49 28.32 -15.71
N PHE A 49 3.25 27.61 -14.61
CA PHE A 49 3.79 26.27 -14.35
C PHE A 49 2.67 25.26 -14.23
N ASN A 50 2.75 24.16 -14.99
CA ASN A 50 1.82 23.06 -14.82
C ASN A 50 2.23 22.20 -13.61
N ARG A 51 1.29 21.96 -12.68
CA ARG A 51 1.46 21.01 -11.58
C ARG A 51 0.44 19.89 -11.71
N CYS A 52 0.91 18.67 -11.46
CA CYS A 52 0.05 17.53 -11.19
C CYS A 52 0.01 17.32 -9.67
N SER A 53 -1.19 17.13 -9.12
CA SER A 53 -1.39 16.54 -7.79
C SER A 53 -2.02 15.16 -7.94
N TYR A 54 -1.65 14.27 -7.03
CA TYR A 54 -2.15 12.91 -6.97
C TYR A 54 -2.89 12.75 -5.66
N GLN A 55 -4.18 12.46 -5.73
CA GLN A 55 -4.98 12.07 -4.59
C GLN A 55 -4.99 10.55 -4.51
N LEU A 56 -4.57 10.03 -3.36
CA LEU A 56 -4.66 8.63 -3.02
C LEU A 56 -5.74 8.47 -1.97
N ASP A 57 -6.71 7.60 -2.25
CA ASP A 57 -7.50 7.04 -1.17
C ASP A 57 -6.56 6.20 -0.30
N THR A 58 -6.63 6.41 1.01
CA THR A 58 -5.83 5.63 1.97
C THR A 58 -6.65 4.53 2.63
N GLU A 59 -7.97 4.52 2.39
CA GLU A 59 -8.87 3.46 2.83
C GLU A 59 -8.61 2.22 1.98
N HIS A 60 -8.64 1.04 2.60
CA HIS A 60 -8.36 -0.24 1.95
C HIS A 60 -6.95 -0.43 1.36
N PHE A 61 -6.05 0.55 1.50
CA PHE A 61 -4.66 0.44 1.10
C PHE A 61 -3.74 0.00 2.23
N VAL A 62 -2.74 -0.81 1.86
CA VAL A 62 -1.58 -1.10 2.67
C VAL A 62 -0.50 -0.07 2.37
N LEU A 63 -0.11 0.70 3.39
CA LEU A 63 0.95 1.70 3.26
C LEU A 63 2.28 1.17 3.81
N ILE A 64 3.30 1.19 2.95
CA ILE A 64 4.67 0.77 3.27
C ILE A 64 5.61 1.89 2.86
N THR A 65 6.49 2.31 3.76
CA THR A 65 7.45 3.38 3.47
C THR A 65 8.57 2.89 2.58
N ASN A 66 9.16 3.82 1.83
CA ASN A 66 10.31 3.54 0.97
C ASN A 66 11.56 3.10 1.74
N LYS A 67 11.60 3.26 3.07
CA LYS A 67 12.69 2.72 3.91
C LYS A 67 12.93 1.23 3.70
N LEU A 68 11.88 0.46 3.36
CA LEU A 68 12.03 -0.97 3.07
C LEU A 68 13.05 -1.23 1.95
N TYR A 69 13.20 -0.33 0.98
CA TYR A 69 14.18 -0.47 -0.10
C TYR A 69 15.61 -0.40 0.40
N ASP A 70 15.88 0.37 1.45
CA ASP A 70 17.22 0.56 2.02
C ASP A 70 17.59 -0.50 3.07
N GLU A 71 16.61 -1.29 3.54
CA GLU A 71 16.86 -2.32 4.55
C GLU A 71 17.85 -3.40 4.03
N PRO A 72 18.81 -3.86 4.85
CA PRO A 72 19.89 -4.78 4.46
C PRO A 72 19.40 -6.24 4.42
N ILE A 73 18.30 -6.48 3.70
CA ILE A 73 17.67 -7.79 3.52
C ILE A 73 17.48 -8.12 2.04
N SER A 74 17.31 -9.40 1.73
CA SER A 74 17.12 -9.87 0.36
C SER A 74 15.86 -9.28 -0.27
N LYS A 75 15.86 -9.13 -1.60
CA LYS A 75 14.71 -8.59 -2.35
C LYS A 75 13.49 -9.47 -2.18
N GLU A 76 13.72 -10.77 -2.07
CA GLU A 76 12.72 -11.80 -1.82
C GLU A 76 12.09 -11.64 -0.43
N LEU A 77 12.89 -11.37 0.61
CA LEU A 77 12.37 -11.11 1.95
C LEU A 77 11.57 -9.81 1.99
N LYS A 78 12.01 -8.75 1.29
CA LYS A 78 11.23 -7.51 1.13
C LYS A 78 9.87 -7.80 0.50
N GLY A 79 9.85 -8.57 -0.60
CA GLY A 79 8.61 -9.00 -1.26
C GLY A 79 7.71 -9.81 -0.33
N PHE A 80 8.27 -10.76 0.43
CA PHE A 80 7.53 -11.53 1.41
C PHE A 80 6.90 -10.67 2.50
N LEU A 81 7.63 -9.69 3.04
CA LEU A 81 7.11 -8.79 4.07
C LEU A 81 5.95 -7.92 3.56
N ILE A 82 6.01 -7.48 2.29
CA ILE A 82 4.89 -6.78 1.63
C ILE A 82 3.66 -7.69 1.57
N LEU A 83 3.82 -8.92 1.08
CA LEU A 83 2.73 -9.90 1.00
C LEU A 83 2.14 -10.22 2.38
N LEU A 84 3.01 -10.38 3.39
CA LEU A 84 2.59 -10.63 4.76
C LEU A 84 1.78 -9.45 5.33
N LYS A 85 2.21 -8.21 5.05
CA LYS A 85 1.46 -7.01 5.44
C LYS A 85 0.07 -6.97 4.78
N CYS A 86 -0.06 -7.37 3.52
CA CYS A 86 -1.36 -7.49 2.84
C CYS A 86 -2.30 -8.53 3.47
N LYS A 87 -1.77 -9.47 4.26
CA LYS A 87 -2.56 -10.49 4.98
C LYS A 87 -2.71 -10.18 6.48
N CYS A 88 -2.33 -8.98 6.91
CA CYS A 88 -2.63 -8.49 8.27
C CYS A 88 -4.07 -7.99 8.33
N LEU A 89 -4.63 -7.96 9.55
CA LEU A 89 -5.94 -7.33 9.79
C LEU A 89 -5.85 -5.84 9.47
N ASN A 90 -6.91 -5.27 8.90
CA ASN A 90 -7.01 -3.85 8.55
C ASN A 90 -6.63 -2.95 9.73
N GLY A 91 -5.82 -1.92 9.44
CA GLY A 91 -5.31 -0.99 10.44
C GLY A 91 -4.35 -1.59 11.48
N THR A 92 -3.91 -2.83 11.28
CA THR A 92 -2.95 -3.49 12.17
C THR A 92 -1.69 -3.93 11.45
N ASN A 93 -0.73 -4.40 12.24
CA ASN A 93 0.49 -5.08 11.81
C ASN A 93 0.47 -6.56 12.24
N THR A 94 -0.71 -7.15 12.42
CA THR A 94 -0.85 -8.53 12.90
C THR A 94 -1.69 -9.36 11.93
N THR A 95 -1.19 -10.53 11.58
CA THR A 95 -1.97 -11.58 10.93
C THR A 95 -2.25 -12.69 11.92
N LEU A 96 -3.50 -13.19 11.92
CA LEU A 96 -3.93 -14.32 12.73
C LEU A 96 -3.88 -15.64 11.94
N TYR A 97 -3.41 -15.60 10.69
CA TYR A 97 -3.25 -16.80 9.91
C TYR A 97 -2.14 -17.69 10.46
N SER A 98 -2.39 -18.99 10.44
CA SER A 98 -1.35 -20.00 10.64
C SER A 98 -0.40 -20.02 9.44
N GLN A 99 0.81 -20.56 9.60
CA GLN A 99 1.75 -20.69 8.48
C GLN A 99 1.18 -21.51 7.32
N ASN A 100 0.39 -22.54 7.63
CA ASN A 100 -0.28 -23.36 6.62
C ASN A 100 -1.29 -22.54 5.83
N ARG A 101 -2.12 -21.74 6.52
CA ARG A 101 -3.11 -20.90 5.85
C ARG A 101 -2.45 -19.77 5.06
N LEU A 102 -1.35 -19.19 5.56
CA LEU A 102 -0.55 -18.24 4.78
C LEU A 102 0.02 -18.85 3.49
N ALA A 103 0.46 -20.11 3.53
CA ALA A 103 0.94 -20.81 2.34
C ALA A 103 -0.14 -20.93 1.27
N GLU A 104 -1.36 -21.30 1.67
CA GLU A 104 -2.54 -21.38 0.79
C GLU A 104 -2.93 -20.00 0.24
N GLU A 105 -3.07 -19.01 1.13
CA GLU A 105 -3.48 -17.64 0.81
C GLU A 105 -2.50 -16.88 -0.08
N LEU A 106 -1.21 -17.21 -0.02
CA LEU A 106 -0.16 -16.60 -0.82
C LEU A 106 0.23 -17.46 -2.03
N GLY A 107 -0.31 -18.67 -2.16
CA GLY A 107 0.08 -19.61 -3.22
C GLY A 107 1.55 -20.04 -3.15
N LEU A 108 2.14 -20.08 -1.95
CA LEU A 108 3.55 -20.40 -1.73
C LEU A 108 3.72 -21.75 -1.04
N ALA A 109 4.84 -22.42 -1.29
CA ALA A 109 5.16 -23.65 -0.57
C ALA A 109 5.32 -23.39 0.93
N LYS A 110 4.84 -24.30 1.78
CA LYS A 110 4.94 -24.19 3.25
C LYS A 110 6.37 -24.00 3.73
N GLY A 111 7.32 -24.74 3.14
CA GLY A 111 8.75 -24.59 3.46
C GLY A 111 9.29 -23.19 3.18
N THR A 112 8.81 -22.56 2.11
CA THR A 112 9.17 -21.18 1.74
C THR A 112 8.63 -20.17 2.77
N ILE A 113 7.36 -20.32 3.16
CA ILE A 113 6.75 -19.49 4.22
C ILE A 113 7.52 -19.63 5.54
N SER A 114 7.81 -20.86 5.98
CA SER A 114 8.55 -21.09 7.22
C SER A 114 9.96 -20.50 7.15
N LYS A 115 10.66 -20.65 6.03
CA LYS A 115 11.99 -20.05 5.80
C LYS A 115 11.95 -18.53 5.97
N TYR A 116 11.04 -17.85 5.26
CA TYR A 116 10.99 -16.38 5.32
C TYR A 116 10.49 -15.85 6.66
N ILE A 117 9.57 -16.55 7.35
CA ILE A 117 9.15 -16.17 8.70
C ILE A 117 10.32 -16.30 9.69
N ASN A 118 11.08 -17.39 9.63
CA ASN A 118 12.25 -17.57 10.49
C ASN A 118 13.30 -16.47 10.22
N GLU A 119 13.62 -16.22 8.95
CA GLU A 119 14.56 -15.17 8.56
C GLU A 119 14.09 -13.77 9.00
N ALA A 120 12.79 -13.46 8.84
CA ALA A 120 12.21 -12.20 9.26
C ALA A 120 12.22 -12.02 10.79
N GLU A 121 12.05 -13.11 11.54
CA GLU A 121 12.10 -13.09 13.01
C GLU A 121 13.53 -12.94 13.54
N GLU A 122 14.49 -13.68 12.97
CA GLU A 122 15.92 -13.53 13.29
C GLU A 122 16.42 -12.11 13.05
N LYS A 123 15.93 -11.46 11.99
CA LYS A 123 16.28 -10.08 11.63
C LYS A 123 15.40 -9.02 12.30
N GLY A 124 14.47 -9.42 13.17
CA GLY A 124 13.67 -8.49 13.99
C GLY A 124 12.57 -7.72 13.24
N TYR A 125 12.13 -8.16 12.06
CA TYR A 125 10.99 -7.57 11.36
C TYR A 125 9.65 -8.13 11.84
N VAL A 126 9.66 -9.37 12.34
CA VAL A 126 8.48 -10.14 12.70
C VAL A 126 8.66 -10.76 14.09
N LYS A 127 7.55 -10.96 14.80
CA LYS A 127 7.49 -11.78 16.01
C LYS A 127 6.29 -12.72 15.98
N ARG A 128 6.53 -13.99 16.31
CA ARG A 128 5.45 -14.98 16.51
C ARG A 128 4.89 -14.88 17.93
N ASN A 129 3.56 -14.87 18.04
CA ASN A 129 2.81 -14.92 19.29
C ASN A 129 1.84 -16.11 19.26
N LYS A 130 1.29 -16.50 20.42
CA LYS A 130 0.27 -17.57 20.52
C LYS A 130 -0.92 -17.39 19.58
N LYS A 131 -1.24 -16.15 19.21
CA LYS A 131 -2.40 -15.79 18.37
C LYS A 131 -2.06 -15.55 16.89
N GLY A 132 -0.79 -15.48 16.50
CA GLY A 132 -0.43 -15.13 15.12
C GLY A 132 0.95 -14.51 14.97
N ILE A 133 1.14 -13.75 13.90
CA ILE A 133 2.42 -13.17 13.49
C ILE A 133 2.28 -11.64 13.44
N ARG A 134 3.19 -10.92 14.11
CA ARG A 134 3.18 -9.45 14.18
C ARG A 134 4.41 -8.85 13.48
N LEU A 135 4.20 -7.87 12.60
CA LEU A 135 5.22 -6.99 12.04
C LEU A 135 5.62 -5.93 13.08
N LEU A 136 6.92 -5.73 13.28
CA LEU A 136 7.47 -4.89 14.36
C LEU A 136 7.84 -3.47 13.93
N ARG A 137 8.29 -3.30 12.68
CA ARG A 137 8.79 -2.02 12.15
C ARG A 137 7.65 -1.09 11.73
N GLU A 138 7.08 -0.36 12.69
CA GLU A 138 5.99 0.61 12.43
C GLU A 138 6.44 1.83 11.61
N ASP A 139 7.76 2.09 11.54
CA ASP A 139 8.37 3.08 10.66
C ASP A 139 8.41 2.64 9.17
N ILE A 140 8.23 1.34 8.92
CA ILE A 140 8.15 0.74 7.58
C ILE A 140 6.70 0.39 7.26
N PHE A 141 6.06 -0.39 8.11
CA PHE A 141 4.70 -0.89 7.94
C PHE A 141 3.73 0.01 8.68
N LEU A 142 3.17 1.00 7.96
CA LEU A 142 2.28 1.97 8.55
C LEU A 142 0.95 1.31 8.93
N LYS A 143 0.40 1.72 10.07
CA LYS A 143 -0.97 1.40 10.45
C LYS A 143 -1.87 2.47 9.86
N THR A 144 -2.75 2.07 8.97
CA THR A 144 -3.82 2.92 8.45
C THR A 144 -5.01 2.90 9.41
N SER A 145 -5.87 3.89 9.29
CA SER A 145 -7.19 3.90 9.93
C SER A 145 -8.22 3.94 8.82
N GLU A 146 -9.25 3.11 8.90
CA GLU A 146 -10.42 3.19 8.03
C GLU A 146 -11.47 4.06 8.71
N SER A 147 -12.19 4.89 7.95
CA SER A 147 -13.35 5.60 8.48
C SER A 147 -14.44 4.61 8.92
N PRO A 148 -15.32 4.98 9.87
CA PRO A 148 -16.47 4.15 10.22
C PRO A 148 -17.31 3.75 9.00
N LEU A 149 -17.43 4.66 8.03
CA LEU A 149 -18.16 4.44 6.78
C LEU A 149 -17.50 3.36 5.92
N ALA A 150 -16.19 3.43 5.74
CA ALA A 150 -15.40 2.42 5.02
C ALA A 150 -15.48 1.04 5.68
N ILE A 151 -15.48 0.99 7.02
CA ILE A 151 -15.66 -0.25 7.77
C ILE A 151 -17.05 -0.83 7.51
N ILE A 152 -18.10 0.00 7.61
CA ILE A 152 -19.49 -0.45 7.38
C ILE A 152 -19.66 -0.95 5.95
N LYS A 153 -19.13 -0.25 4.95
CA LYS A 153 -19.15 -0.67 3.55
C LYS A 153 -18.47 -2.02 3.34
N ASN A 154 -17.31 -2.26 3.97
CA ASN A 154 -16.61 -3.53 3.86
C ASN A 154 -17.38 -4.71 4.50
N VAL A 155 -18.11 -4.44 5.59
CA VAL A 155 -18.88 -5.48 6.30
C VAL A 155 -20.24 -5.72 5.63
N TYR A 156 -20.85 -4.67 5.06
CA TYR A 156 -22.17 -4.67 4.46
C TYR A 156 -22.17 -3.97 3.08
N PRO A 157 -21.45 -4.52 2.08
CA PRO A 157 -21.33 -3.90 0.76
C PRO A 157 -22.66 -3.74 0.02
N GLU A 158 -23.68 -4.51 0.40
CA GLU A 158 -25.05 -4.43 -0.12
C GLU A 158 -25.87 -3.26 0.43
N ILE A 159 -25.47 -2.63 1.54
CA ILE A 159 -26.22 -1.54 2.20
C ILE A 159 -25.77 -0.16 1.73
N ILE A 160 -24.48 0.01 1.43
CA ILE A 160 -23.90 1.27 0.98
C ILE A 160 -23.17 1.02 -0.33
N THR A 161 -23.79 1.40 -1.44
CA THR A 161 -23.18 1.22 -2.76
C THR A 161 -22.25 2.39 -3.12
N ASP A 162 -21.36 2.17 -4.09
CA ASP A 162 -20.52 3.24 -4.65
C ASP A 162 -21.36 4.38 -5.24
N GLU A 163 -22.55 4.08 -5.76
CA GLU A 163 -23.49 5.09 -6.25
C GLU A 163 -24.07 5.96 -5.14
N ASP A 164 -24.37 5.38 -3.97
CA ASP A 164 -24.90 6.12 -2.83
C ASP A 164 -23.86 7.12 -2.27
N LEU A 165 -22.59 6.70 -2.24
CA LEU A 165 -21.47 7.55 -1.86
C LEU A 165 -21.23 8.66 -2.90
N ALA A 166 -21.20 8.31 -4.20
CA ALA A 166 -20.97 9.28 -5.27
C ALA A 166 -22.06 10.36 -5.35
N ARG A 167 -23.29 10.03 -4.96
CA ARG A 167 -24.44 10.97 -4.93
C ARG A 167 -24.57 11.73 -3.61
N GLY A 168 -23.73 11.43 -2.61
CA GLY A 168 -23.73 12.10 -1.31
C GLY A 168 -24.93 11.74 -0.42
N TYR A 169 -25.54 10.57 -0.63
CA TYR A 169 -26.67 10.12 0.20
C TYR A 169 -26.26 9.60 1.58
N VAL A 170 -24.96 9.34 1.76
CA VAL A 170 -24.37 8.90 3.03
C VAL A 170 -23.18 9.82 3.34
N VAL A 171 -23.21 10.47 4.51
CA VAL A 171 -22.20 11.44 5.00
C VAL A 171 -21.60 10.96 6.31
#